data_AF-A0A3R8SVG2-F1
#
_entry.id   AF-A0A3R8SVG2-F1
#
_cell.length_a   1.000
_cell.length_b   1.000
_cell.length_c   1.000
_cell.angle_alpha   90.00
_cell.angle_beta   90.00
_cell.angle_gamma   90.00
#
_symmetry.space_group_name_H-M   'P 1'
#
loop_
_entity.id
_entity.type
_entity.pdbx_description
1 polymer ?
#
loop_
_entity_poly.entity_id
_entity_poly.type
_entity_poly.pdbx_seq_one_letter_code
_entity_poly.pdbx_strand_id
1 'polypeptide(L)'
;MSFNSKNLIEKLVRKNLSFLRITTFCFFSIIGFFILILAGTIYLDYAKNFGEDSSVWKANYVVLNKKISSLQTLTGEKPSFSEDEINDLKSQNFVAKVGTFKSSQFPVKLQVGGVAGIRGFSTDLFFESVPEDFIDVKESDWKWKEGQDFIPIIIPKSYLNLYNFGFATSQGLPQVSEGLFTKIPFQLILGKGENQKVYQARIVDFTTKINTILVPENFLEWANQTYAPQKNTEPSRIVVETKSQGDENASTYFEQQNYDINKDELKNNELTYYLKLAFSLVLFIGLIIVFAAIWLMIINFQLMIEKNKHKTKDLFLIGYNINQLARPYLKFSIIFMLISYLISIPLVYFVLDIIKEKVGKFMATETSHVWEVIGFGLIIVIILFIINKIILTQSIKKIALKD
;
A
#
# COMPACT_ATOMS: atom_id res chain seq x y z
N MET A 1 -10.56 -56.73 21.32
CA MET A 1 -10.29 -55.92 22.53
C MET A 1 -9.90 -54.45 22.28
N SER A 2 -9.29 -54.08 21.14
CA SER A 2 -8.82 -52.69 20.87
C SER A 2 -9.91 -51.59 20.88
N PHE A 3 -11.12 -51.85 20.36
CA PHE A 3 -12.18 -50.82 20.25
C PHE A 3 -12.76 -50.36 21.60
N ASN A 4 -12.90 -51.26 22.57
CA ASN A 4 -13.41 -50.90 23.91
C ASN A 4 -12.41 -50.05 24.71
N SER A 5 -11.11 -50.26 24.49
CA SER A 5 -10.07 -49.48 25.18
C SER A 5 -9.97 -48.02 24.74
N LYS A 6 -10.06 -47.75 23.43
CA LYS A 6 -10.04 -46.39 22.88
C LYS A 6 -11.21 -45.57 23.43
N ASN A 7 -12.39 -46.19 23.52
CA ASN A 7 -13.59 -45.60 24.10
C ASN A 7 -13.45 -45.32 25.60
N LEU A 8 -12.72 -46.13 26.36
CA LEU A 8 -12.49 -45.92 27.79
C LEU A 8 -11.59 -44.72 28.07
N ILE A 9 -10.49 -44.58 27.32
CA ILE A 9 -9.57 -43.44 27.48
C ILE A 9 -10.24 -42.15 26.99
N GLU A 10 -11.01 -42.19 25.90
CA GLU A 10 -11.75 -41.03 25.39
C GLU A 10 -12.88 -40.60 26.36
N LYS A 11 -13.59 -41.55 26.98
CA LYS A 11 -14.56 -41.26 28.06
C LYS A 11 -13.89 -40.66 29.30
N LEU A 12 -12.71 -41.16 29.67
CA LEU A 12 -11.93 -40.63 30.80
C LEU A 12 -11.50 -39.20 30.55
N VAL A 13 -11.12 -38.89 29.30
CA VAL A 13 -10.83 -37.51 28.92
C VAL A 13 -12.08 -36.66 29.01
N ARG A 14 -13.14 -37.02 28.29
CA ARG A 14 -14.39 -36.26 28.22
C ARG A 14 -15.01 -35.94 29.59
N LYS A 15 -14.94 -36.86 30.56
CA LYS A 15 -15.55 -36.68 31.90
C LYS A 15 -14.75 -35.75 32.82
N ASN A 16 -13.45 -35.58 32.57
CA ASN A 16 -12.57 -34.74 33.39
C ASN A 16 -12.23 -33.40 32.73
N LEU A 17 -12.83 -33.11 31.57
CA LEU A 17 -12.71 -31.82 30.91
C LEU A 17 -13.37 -30.73 31.78
N SER A 18 -12.56 -29.81 32.28
CA SER A 18 -13.07 -28.59 32.91
C SER A 18 -13.70 -27.71 31.83
N PHE A 19 -15.04 -27.65 31.82
CA PHE A 19 -15.80 -26.85 30.87
C PHE A 19 -15.31 -25.40 30.82
N LEU A 20 -15.14 -24.78 31.99
CA LEU A 20 -14.68 -23.40 32.12
C LEU A 20 -13.32 -23.17 31.43
N ARG A 21 -12.35 -24.07 31.61
CA ARG A 21 -11.02 -23.89 31.03
C ARG A 21 -11.02 -24.06 29.51
N ILE A 22 -11.87 -24.94 28.98
CA ILE A 22 -12.00 -25.15 27.54
C ILE A 22 -12.72 -23.98 26.89
N THR A 23 -13.79 -23.47 27.50
CA THR A 23 -14.48 -22.29 26.98
C THR A 23 -13.57 -21.07 27.01
N THR A 24 -12.77 -20.89 28.07
CA THR A 24 -11.73 -19.84 28.12
C THR A 24 -10.70 -20.00 27.00
N PHE A 25 -10.17 -21.21 26.78
CA PHE A 25 -9.27 -21.49 25.66
C PHE A 25 -9.91 -21.13 24.31
N CYS A 26 -11.12 -21.62 24.07
CA CYS A 26 -11.82 -21.39 22.80
C CYS A 26 -12.06 -19.90 22.57
N PHE A 27 -12.49 -19.18 23.61
CA PHE A 27 -12.76 -17.74 23.56
C PHE A 27 -11.52 -16.92 23.20
N PHE A 28 -10.41 -17.11 23.90
CA PHE A 28 -9.16 -16.41 23.59
C PHE A 28 -8.59 -16.81 22.23
N SER A 29 -8.73 -18.07 21.83
CA SER A 29 -8.29 -18.53 20.51
C SER A 29 -9.11 -17.89 19.39
N ILE A 30 -10.44 -17.79 19.55
CA ILE A 30 -11.31 -17.11 18.59
C ILE A 30 -10.89 -15.64 18.46
N ILE A 31 -10.68 -14.94 19.58
CA ILE A 31 -10.24 -13.53 19.57
C ILE A 31 -8.88 -13.38 18.88
N GLY A 32 -7.91 -14.24 19.23
CA GLY A 32 -6.57 -14.19 18.65
C GLY A 32 -6.58 -14.41 17.14
N PHE A 33 -7.28 -15.45 16.66
CA PHE A 33 -7.40 -15.70 15.21
C PHE A 33 -8.22 -14.63 14.50
N PHE A 34 -9.28 -14.12 15.13
CA PHE A 34 -10.07 -13.00 14.60
C PHE A 34 -9.18 -11.77 14.37
N ILE A 35 -8.38 -11.37 15.36
CA ILE A 35 -7.45 -10.25 15.24
C ILE A 35 -6.43 -10.50 14.13
N LEU A 36 -5.82 -11.69 14.08
CA LEU A 36 -4.80 -12.02 13.08
C LEU A 36 -5.34 -11.97 11.64
N ILE A 37 -6.50 -12.59 11.41
CA ILE A 37 -7.08 -12.64 10.07
C ILE A 37 -7.61 -11.26 9.67
N LEU A 38 -8.28 -10.54 10.57
CA LEU A 38 -8.80 -9.21 10.29
C LEU A 38 -7.67 -8.21 10.02
N ALA A 39 -6.69 -8.10 10.93
CA ALA A 39 -5.58 -7.18 10.79
C ALA A 39 -4.70 -7.55 9.59
N GLY A 40 -4.46 -8.84 9.35
CA GLY A 40 -3.69 -9.31 8.19
C GLY A 40 -4.38 -8.98 6.87
N THR A 41 -5.71 -9.17 6.81
CA THR A 41 -6.51 -8.79 5.63
C THR A 41 -6.43 -7.30 5.40
N ILE A 42 -6.69 -6.47 6.42
CA ILE A 42 -6.68 -5.02 6.25
C ILE A 42 -5.27 -4.51 5.89
N TYR A 43 -4.23 -5.12 6.45
CA TYR A 43 -2.86 -4.78 6.13
C TYR A 43 -2.52 -5.04 4.67
N LEU A 44 -2.84 -6.25 4.16
CA LEU A 44 -2.52 -6.62 2.77
C LEU A 44 -3.42 -5.92 1.75
N ASP A 45 -4.73 -5.83 2.03
CA ASP A 45 -5.69 -5.27 1.08
C ASP A 45 -5.65 -3.74 1.05
N TYR A 46 -5.24 -3.06 2.13
CA TYR A 46 -5.30 -1.60 2.22
C TYR A 46 -4.00 -0.96 2.66
N ALA A 47 -3.48 -1.29 3.85
CA ALA A 47 -2.33 -0.58 4.40
C ALA A 47 -1.08 -0.70 3.52
N LYS A 48 -0.92 -1.83 2.80
CA LYS A 48 0.21 -2.07 1.91
C LYS A 48 0.26 -1.09 0.73
N ASN A 49 -0.89 -0.84 0.10
CA ASN A 49 -1.03 -0.07 -1.14
C ASN A 49 -1.67 1.31 -0.92
N PHE A 50 -1.83 1.74 0.34
CA PHE A 50 -2.44 3.00 0.70
C PHE A 50 -1.63 4.16 0.10
N GLY A 51 -2.22 4.92 -0.82
CA GLY A 51 -1.60 6.08 -1.49
C GLY A 51 -1.05 5.86 -2.90
N GLU A 52 -1.25 4.68 -3.51
CA GLU A 52 -0.76 4.37 -4.87
C GLU A 52 -1.65 4.90 -6.02
N ASP A 53 -2.65 5.75 -5.75
CA ASP A 53 -3.70 6.19 -6.69
C ASP A 53 -3.24 7.16 -7.83
N SER A 54 -2.04 6.98 -8.39
CA SER A 54 -1.74 7.54 -9.72
C SER A 54 -0.89 6.57 -10.53
N SER A 55 -1.56 5.93 -11.49
CA SER A 55 -1.03 5.01 -12.51
C SER A 55 0.04 5.62 -13.43
N VAL A 56 0.46 6.87 -13.20
CA VAL A 56 1.37 7.62 -14.09
C VAL A 56 2.83 7.49 -13.64
N TRP A 57 3.12 7.00 -12.44
CA TRP A 57 4.46 7.04 -11.85
C TRP A 57 4.94 5.64 -11.46
N LYS A 58 6.14 5.26 -11.92
CA LYS A 58 6.72 3.92 -11.71
C LYS A 58 7.13 3.62 -10.26
N ALA A 59 7.31 4.63 -9.40
CA ALA A 59 7.87 4.47 -8.05
C ALA A 59 7.47 5.60 -7.07
N ASN A 60 8.12 5.60 -5.90
CA ASN A 60 7.97 6.59 -4.83
C ASN A 60 8.79 7.82 -5.18
N TYR A 61 8.12 8.85 -5.69
CA TYR A 61 8.78 10.09 -6.07
C TYR A 61 8.44 11.23 -5.12
N VAL A 62 9.41 12.12 -4.94
CA VAL A 62 9.25 13.40 -4.26
C VAL A 62 9.71 14.49 -5.22
N VAL A 63 8.85 15.48 -5.44
CA VAL A 63 9.22 16.67 -6.22
C VAL A 63 9.77 17.73 -5.29
N LEU A 64 11.02 18.13 -5.52
CA LEU A 64 11.70 19.16 -4.77
C LEU A 64 11.78 20.43 -5.60
N ASN A 65 11.39 21.55 -5.00
CA ASN A 65 11.52 22.88 -5.59
C ASN A 65 12.55 23.69 -4.79
N LYS A 66 13.29 24.57 -5.47
CA LYS A 66 14.10 25.56 -4.77
C LYS A 66 13.19 26.59 -4.10
N LYS A 67 13.43 26.84 -2.81
CA LYS A 67 12.73 27.87 -2.07
C LYS A 67 13.08 29.24 -2.63
N ILE A 68 12.06 30.05 -2.91
CA ILE A 68 12.25 31.42 -3.40
C ILE A 68 12.63 32.31 -2.21
N SER A 69 13.84 32.88 -2.23
CA SER A 69 14.27 33.84 -1.20
C SER A 69 13.88 35.27 -1.58
N SER A 70 13.60 36.11 -0.57
CA SER A 70 13.25 37.52 -0.80
C SER A 70 14.38 38.31 -1.49
N LEU A 71 15.64 37.89 -1.29
CA LEU A 71 16.80 38.51 -1.96
C LEU A 71 16.83 38.18 -3.46
N GLN A 72 16.56 36.93 -3.85
CA GLN A 72 16.47 36.52 -5.25
C GLN A 72 15.36 37.24 -6.01
N THR A 73 14.22 37.50 -5.35
CA THR A 73 13.15 38.31 -5.94
C THR A 73 13.60 39.75 -6.25
N LEU A 74 14.52 40.30 -5.46
CA LEU A 74 15.08 41.65 -5.66
C LEU A 74 16.20 41.68 -6.71
N THR A 75 17.02 40.63 -6.80
CA THR A 75 18.14 40.54 -7.75
C THR A 75 17.73 40.00 -9.13
N GLY A 76 16.55 39.35 -9.23
CA GLY A 76 16.07 38.71 -10.45
C GLY A 76 16.75 37.38 -10.76
N GLU A 77 17.57 36.86 -9.85
CA GLU A 77 18.17 35.53 -9.98
C GLU A 77 17.11 34.44 -9.86
N LYS A 78 17.15 33.48 -10.78
CA LYS A 78 16.19 32.37 -10.79
C LYS A 78 16.60 31.32 -9.75
N PRO A 79 15.67 30.84 -8.91
CA PRO A 79 15.95 29.72 -8.02
C PRO A 79 16.19 28.47 -8.88
N SER A 80 17.42 27.98 -8.88
CA SER A 80 17.89 26.86 -9.71
C SER A 80 18.74 25.92 -8.87
N PHE A 81 18.72 24.64 -9.24
CA PHE A 81 19.58 23.62 -8.66
C PHE A 81 20.89 23.57 -9.44
N SER A 82 22.01 23.68 -8.73
CA SER A 82 23.34 23.51 -9.35
C SER A 82 23.65 22.04 -9.60
N GLU A 83 24.62 21.76 -10.48
CA GLU A 83 25.08 20.39 -10.72
C GLU A 83 25.65 19.74 -9.45
N ASP A 84 26.36 20.51 -8.62
CA ASP A 84 26.93 20.02 -7.36
C ASP A 84 25.82 19.58 -6.39
N GLU A 85 24.74 20.36 -6.25
CA GLU A 85 23.61 20.00 -5.38
C GLU A 85 22.89 18.74 -5.85
N ILE A 86 22.76 18.59 -7.18
CA ILE A 86 22.16 17.39 -7.77
C ILE A 86 23.05 16.17 -7.52
N ASN A 87 24.38 16.33 -7.60
CA ASN A 87 25.34 15.25 -7.35
C ASN A 87 25.39 14.86 -5.87
N ASP A 88 25.36 15.84 -4.96
CA ASP A 88 25.27 15.62 -3.53
C ASP A 88 23.98 14.88 -3.16
N LEU A 89 22.85 15.24 -3.79
CA LEU A 89 21.59 14.54 -3.59
C LEU A 89 21.63 13.09 -4.11
N LYS A 90 22.25 12.85 -5.28
CA LYS A 90 22.45 11.50 -5.83
C LYS A 90 23.31 10.61 -4.92
N SER A 91 24.20 11.21 -4.13
CA SER A 91 25.08 10.49 -3.20
C SER A 91 24.36 9.99 -1.95
N GLN A 92 23.16 10.48 -1.67
CA GLN A 92 22.43 10.13 -0.45
C GLN A 92 21.93 8.68 -0.47
N ASN A 93 22.06 7.99 0.66
CA ASN A 93 21.74 6.56 0.77
C ASN A 93 20.26 6.24 0.50
N PHE A 94 19.34 7.17 0.76
CA PHE A 94 17.90 7.02 0.56
C PHE A 94 17.46 7.23 -0.90
N VAL A 95 18.33 7.78 -1.76
CA VAL A 95 18.02 8.11 -3.15
C VAL A 95 18.28 6.91 -4.06
N ALA A 96 17.29 6.55 -4.87
CA ALA A 96 17.40 5.53 -5.91
C ALA A 96 17.77 6.17 -7.27
N LYS A 97 17.06 7.24 -7.65
CA LYS A 97 17.28 8.00 -8.88
C LYS A 97 16.97 9.49 -8.67
N VAL A 98 17.61 10.34 -9.46
CA VAL A 98 17.32 11.78 -9.51
C VAL A 98 17.12 12.19 -10.97
N GLY A 99 16.01 12.87 -11.24
CA GLY A 99 15.69 13.49 -12.52
C GLY A 99 15.49 14.99 -12.35
N THR A 100 15.69 15.75 -13.43
CA THR A 100 15.51 17.20 -13.45
C THR A 100 14.31 17.56 -14.30
N PHE A 101 13.49 18.52 -13.86
CA PHE A 101 12.46 19.06 -14.72
C PHE A 101 13.10 20.02 -15.73
N LYS A 102 12.71 19.88 -16.99
CA LYS A 102 12.97 20.87 -18.03
C LYS A 102 11.68 21.64 -18.28
N SER A 103 11.76 22.96 -18.46
CA SER A 103 10.59 23.80 -18.72
C SER A 103 10.64 24.42 -20.11
N SER A 104 9.48 24.73 -20.68
CA SER A 104 9.36 25.45 -21.95
C SER A 104 9.93 26.87 -21.83
N GLN A 105 10.87 27.22 -22.70
CA GLN A 105 11.51 28.55 -22.76
C GLN A 105 10.83 29.51 -23.76
N PHE A 106 9.76 29.03 -24.38
CA PHE A 106 8.89 29.70 -25.33
C PHE A 106 7.47 29.77 -24.76
N PRO A 107 6.62 30.72 -25.18
CA PRO A 107 5.25 30.77 -24.71
C PRO A 107 4.41 29.68 -25.38
N VAL A 108 3.48 29.16 -24.60
CA VAL A 108 2.51 28.17 -25.02
C VAL A 108 1.13 28.74 -24.71
N LYS A 109 0.22 28.68 -25.68
CA LYS A 109 -1.19 29.00 -25.46
C LYS A 109 -2.04 27.79 -25.73
N LEU A 110 -2.94 27.48 -24.80
CA LEU A 110 -4.06 26.59 -25.07
C LEU A 110 -5.16 27.39 -25.75
N GLN A 111 -5.81 26.78 -26.74
CA GLN A 111 -7.03 27.27 -27.32
C GLN A 111 -8.02 26.12 -27.48
N VAL A 112 -9.27 26.38 -27.15
CA VAL A 112 -10.40 25.50 -27.47
C VAL A 112 -11.40 26.34 -28.26
N GLY A 113 -11.83 25.83 -29.41
CA GLY A 113 -12.83 26.48 -30.24
C GLY A 113 -13.74 25.45 -30.91
N GLY A 114 -15.01 25.81 -31.10
CA GLY A 114 -15.93 25.04 -31.95
C GLY A 114 -16.53 23.76 -31.35
N VAL A 115 -16.38 23.51 -30.04
CA VAL A 115 -17.08 22.41 -29.36
C VAL A 115 -18.47 22.89 -28.92
N ALA A 116 -19.53 22.19 -29.32
CA ALA A 116 -20.91 22.58 -29.04
C ALA A 116 -21.14 22.82 -27.53
N GLY A 117 -21.52 24.05 -27.17
CA GLY A 117 -21.79 24.47 -25.79
C GLY A 117 -20.62 25.14 -25.07
N ILE A 118 -19.36 24.99 -25.51
CA ILE A 118 -18.19 25.62 -24.89
C ILE A 118 -17.81 26.88 -25.68
N ARG A 119 -17.93 28.07 -25.06
CA ARG A 119 -17.40 29.32 -25.66
C ARG A 119 -15.89 29.19 -25.80
N GLY A 120 -15.35 29.74 -26.91
CA GLY A 120 -13.92 29.68 -27.18
C GLY A 120 -13.10 30.23 -26.01
N PHE A 121 -12.15 29.45 -25.53
CA PHE A 121 -11.27 29.79 -24.42
C PHE A 121 -9.82 29.77 -24.88
N SER A 122 -9.03 30.73 -24.40
CA SER A 122 -7.58 30.71 -24.56
C SER A 122 -6.89 31.11 -23.26
N THR A 123 -5.81 30.41 -22.93
CA THR A 123 -4.97 30.71 -21.78
C THR A 123 -3.52 30.48 -22.13
N ASP A 124 -2.63 31.25 -21.52
CA ASP A 124 -1.21 30.93 -21.49
C ASP A 124 -1.00 29.71 -20.59
N LEU A 125 -0.06 28.86 -21.00
CA LEU A 125 0.41 27.67 -20.29
C LEU A 125 1.94 27.63 -20.34
N PHE A 126 2.50 26.69 -19.60
CA PHE A 126 3.87 26.26 -19.75
C PHE A 126 3.91 24.73 -19.82
N PHE A 127 4.94 24.19 -20.46
CA PHE A 127 5.22 22.77 -20.44
C PHE A 127 6.40 22.48 -19.56
N GLU A 128 6.37 21.30 -18.95
CA GLU A 128 7.53 20.68 -18.35
C GLU A 128 7.73 19.27 -18.90
N SER A 129 8.94 18.76 -18.81
CA SER A 129 9.24 17.35 -19.04
C SER A 129 10.06 16.80 -17.89
N VAL A 130 9.88 15.51 -17.63
CA VAL A 130 10.73 14.70 -16.74
C VAL A 130 11.32 13.55 -17.57
N PRO A 131 12.46 12.98 -17.15
CA PRO A 131 13.02 11.83 -17.86
C PRO A 131 12.01 10.67 -17.94
N GLU A 132 11.98 9.96 -19.07
CA GLU A 132 10.98 8.90 -19.36
C GLU A 132 10.99 7.77 -18.32
N ASP A 133 12.13 7.55 -17.67
CA ASP A 133 12.31 6.61 -16.55
C ASP A 133 11.34 6.84 -15.38
N PHE A 134 10.82 8.06 -15.22
CA PHE A 134 9.92 8.43 -14.13
C PHE A 134 8.43 8.26 -14.49
N ILE A 135 8.09 8.10 -15.77
CA ILE A 135 6.71 8.04 -16.26
C ILE A 135 6.31 6.58 -16.55
N ASP A 136 5.15 6.16 -16.04
CA ASP A 136 4.52 4.85 -16.24
C ASP A 136 3.31 4.90 -17.18
N VAL A 137 3.47 5.55 -18.33
CA VAL A 137 2.44 5.60 -19.37
C VAL A 137 2.82 4.64 -20.49
N LYS A 138 1.82 4.01 -21.12
CA LYS A 138 2.04 3.14 -22.28
C LYS A 138 2.87 3.89 -23.32
N GLU A 139 4.06 3.36 -23.64
CA GLU A 139 5.02 4.01 -24.53
C GLU A 139 4.44 4.41 -25.89
N SER A 140 3.45 3.65 -26.39
CA SER A 140 2.79 3.92 -27.67
C SER A 140 2.01 5.24 -27.70
N ASP A 141 1.49 5.69 -26.57
CA ASP A 141 0.67 6.90 -26.49
C ASP A 141 1.49 8.13 -26.10
N TRP A 142 2.66 7.94 -25.48
CA TRP A 142 3.51 9.04 -24.99
C TRP A 142 4.57 9.53 -25.98
N LYS A 143 5.04 8.70 -26.91
CA LYS A 143 6.14 9.10 -27.82
C LYS A 143 5.72 10.16 -28.83
N TRP A 144 6.54 11.21 -28.95
CA TRP A 144 6.42 12.23 -30.00
C TRP A 144 7.58 12.12 -30.99
N LYS A 145 7.37 12.51 -32.25
CA LYS A 145 8.42 12.65 -33.28
C LYS A 145 8.25 13.94 -34.05
N GLU A 146 9.36 14.52 -34.49
CA GLU A 146 9.35 15.70 -35.34
C GLU A 146 8.53 15.46 -36.61
N GLY A 147 7.68 16.44 -36.94
CA GLY A 147 6.71 16.36 -38.04
C GLY A 147 5.35 15.77 -37.66
N GLN A 148 5.13 15.34 -36.41
CA GLN A 148 3.78 14.99 -35.93
C GLN A 148 2.95 16.25 -35.61
N ASP A 149 1.69 16.26 -36.05
CA ASP A 149 0.76 17.37 -35.85
C ASP A 149 0.12 17.40 -34.45
N PHE A 150 0.28 16.33 -33.67
CA PHE A 150 -0.24 16.25 -32.31
C PHE A 150 0.89 16.11 -31.28
N ILE A 151 0.65 16.65 -30.09
CA ILE A 151 1.56 16.61 -28.94
C ILE A 151 0.83 15.85 -27.83
N PRO A 152 1.35 14.70 -27.37
CA PRO A 152 0.81 14.01 -26.22
C PRO A 152 1.13 14.82 -24.94
N ILE A 153 0.13 15.02 -24.09
CA ILE A 153 0.27 15.76 -22.84
C ILE A 153 -0.35 14.99 -21.68
N ILE A 154 0.25 15.11 -20.50
CA ILE A 154 -0.36 14.68 -19.23
C ILE A 154 -0.69 15.94 -18.45
N ILE A 155 -1.90 16.03 -17.92
CA ILE A 155 -2.36 17.21 -17.20
C ILE A 155 -2.71 16.91 -15.74
N PRO A 156 -2.64 17.89 -14.84
CA PRO A 156 -3.08 17.71 -13.46
C PRO A 156 -4.57 17.45 -13.40
N LYS A 157 -5.00 16.47 -12.59
CA LYS A 157 -6.42 16.20 -12.32
C LYS A 157 -7.11 17.43 -11.69
N SER A 158 -6.37 18.25 -10.97
CA SER A 158 -6.83 19.52 -10.42
C SER A 158 -7.34 20.48 -11.50
N TYR A 159 -6.81 20.44 -12.73
CA TYR A 159 -7.28 21.31 -13.82
C TYR A 159 -8.64 20.87 -14.35
N LEU A 160 -8.86 19.55 -14.49
CA LEU A 160 -10.19 19.01 -14.81
C LEU A 160 -11.21 19.35 -13.72
N ASN A 161 -10.81 19.23 -12.45
CA ASN A 161 -11.67 19.58 -11.32
C ASN A 161 -12.01 21.08 -11.31
N LEU A 162 -11.03 21.95 -11.60
CA LEU A 162 -11.25 23.39 -11.71
C LEU A 162 -12.26 23.71 -12.83
N TYR A 163 -12.14 23.05 -13.99
CA TYR A 163 -13.14 23.14 -15.05
C TYR A 163 -14.51 22.66 -14.55
N ASN A 164 -14.62 21.44 -14.01
CA ASN A 164 -15.91 20.84 -13.68
C ASN A 164 -16.66 21.55 -12.54
N PHE A 165 -15.95 21.89 -11.46
CA PHE A 165 -16.57 22.40 -10.23
C PHE A 165 -16.41 23.91 -10.06
N GLY A 166 -15.32 24.49 -10.58
CA GLY A 166 -15.08 25.93 -10.49
C GLY A 166 -15.74 26.72 -11.62
N PHE A 167 -15.65 26.22 -12.86
CA PHE A 167 -16.07 26.97 -14.04
C PHE A 167 -17.39 26.48 -14.63
N ALA A 168 -17.49 25.20 -14.96
CA ALA A 168 -18.61 24.65 -15.72
C ALA A 168 -19.94 24.81 -14.96
N THR A 169 -19.95 24.46 -13.67
CA THR A 169 -21.12 24.66 -12.81
C THR A 169 -21.56 26.13 -12.72
N SER A 170 -20.61 27.08 -12.62
CA SER A 170 -20.93 28.50 -12.48
C SER A 170 -21.37 29.16 -13.81
N GLN A 171 -20.93 28.60 -14.94
CA GLN A 171 -21.26 29.11 -16.29
C GLN A 171 -22.40 28.33 -16.96
N GLY A 172 -23.03 27.37 -16.27
CA GLY A 172 -24.07 26.51 -16.83
C GLY A 172 -23.59 25.59 -17.95
N LEU A 173 -22.29 25.29 -17.98
CA LEU A 173 -21.66 24.38 -18.95
C LEU A 173 -21.71 22.93 -18.42
N PRO A 174 -21.71 21.93 -19.33
CA PRO A 174 -21.68 20.53 -18.91
C PRO A 174 -20.33 20.17 -18.27
N GLN A 175 -20.42 19.40 -17.18
CA GLN A 175 -19.27 18.73 -16.59
C GLN A 175 -18.84 17.57 -17.49
N VAL A 176 -17.54 17.27 -17.48
CA VAL A 176 -16.91 16.31 -18.38
C VAL A 176 -16.12 15.29 -17.56
N SER A 177 -16.34 14.00 -17.81
CA SER A 177 -15.55 12.93 -17.21
C SER A 177 -14.13 12.87 -17.80
N GLU A 178 -13.17 12.27 -17.11
CA GLU A 178 -11.79 12.12 -17.58
C GLU A 178 -11.71 11.52 -18.99
N GLY A 179 -12.43 10.42 -19.25
CA GLY A 179 -12.45 9.75 -20.55
C GLY A 179 -13.11 10.55 -21.68
N LEU A 180 -13.99 11.51 -21.37
CA LEU A 180 -14.52 12.45 -22.36
C LEU A 180 -13.59 13.63 -22.56
N PHE A 181 -12.93 14.10 -21.50
CA PHE A 181 -12.03 15.24 -21.56
C PHE A 181 -10.79 14.94 -22.42
N THR A 182 -10.28 13.70 -22.39
CA THR A 182 -9.19 13.26 -23.29
C THR A 182 -9.52 13.33 -24.78
N LYS A 183 -10.81 13.36 -25.14
CA LYS A 183 -11.27 13.40 -26.54
C LYS A 183 -11.52 14.81 -27.07
N ILE A 184 -11.44 15.83 -26.21
CA ILE A 184 -11.65 17.22 -26.62
C ILE A 184 -10.45 17.65 -27.48
N PRO A 185 -10.68 18.23 -28.69
CA PRO A 185 -9.61 18.66 -29.57
C PRO A 185 -9.04 20.00 -29.09
N PHE A 186 -8.09 19.95 -28.16
CA PHE A 186 -7.36 21.12 -27.70
C PHE A 186 -6.32 21.55 -28.75
N GLN A 187 -6.20 22.84 -29.00
CA GLN A 187 -5.16 23.40 -29.86
C GLN A 187 -4.09 24.07 -29.01
N LEU A 188 -2.83 23.86 -29.36
CA LEU A 188 -1.66 24.46 -28.75
C LEU A 188 -1.01 25.41 -29.73
N ILE A 189 -0.88 26.68 -29.37
CA ILE A 189 -0.14 27.68 -30.14
C ILE A 189 1.22 27.85 -29.47
N LEU A 190 2.29 27.50 -30.18
CA LEU A 190 3.66 27.58 -29.68
C LEU A 190 4.40 28.74 -30.34
N GLY A 191 5.21 29.47 -29.57
CA GLY A 191 6.10 30.51 -30.09
C GLY A 191 5.50 31.94 -30.09
N LYS A 192 6.26 32.89 -30.64
CA LYS A 192 5.92 34.32 -30.68
C LYS A 192 6.00 34.87 -32.10
N GLY A 193 5.09 35.81 -32.41
CA GLY A 193 5.10 36.55 -33.68
C GLY A 193 4.90 35.63 -34.88
N GLU A 194 5.69 35.85 -35.94
CA GLU A 194 5.60 35.11 -37.21
C GLU A 194 6.02 33.64 -37.10
N ASN A 195 6.75 33.26 -36.03
CA ASN A 195 7.17 31.89 -35.78
C ASN A 195 6.13 31.06 -35.00
N GLN A 196 4.87 31.51 -34.96
CA GLN A 196 3.80 30.77 -34.30
C GLN A 196 3.34 29.57 -35.13
N LYS A 197 3.21 28.41 -34.47
CA LYS A 197 2.64 27.21 -35.06
C LYS A 197 1.56 26.62 -34.15
N VAL A 198 0.53 26.07 -34.79
CA VAL A 198 -0.60 25.42 -34.11
C VAL A 198 -0.42 23.91 -34.19
N TYR A 199 -0.54 23.24 -33.04
CA TYR A 199 -0.52 21.78 -32.91
C TYR A 199 -1.78 21.32 -32.20
N GLN A 200 -2.16 20.05 -32.39
CA GLN A 200 -3.24 19.44 -31.60
C GLN A 200 -2.67 18.89 -30.28
N ALA A 201 -3.26 19.24 -29.15
CA ALA A 201 -2.98 18.60 -27.87
C ALA A 201 -3.78 17.31 -27.74
N ARG A 202 -3.11 16.21 -27.38
CA ARG A 202 -3.76 14.96 -27.03
C ARG A 202 -3.49 14.64 -25.57
N ILE A 203 -4.51 14.71 -24.73
CA ILE A 203 -4.37 14.33 -23.33
C ILE A 203 -4.35 12.81 -23.24
N VAL A 204 -3.22 12.25 -22.84
CA VAL A 204 -3.03 10.79 -22.77
C VAL A 204 -3.38 10.23 -21.39
N ASP A 205 -3.16 11.02 -20.33
CA ASP A 205 -3.45 10.63 -18.96
C ASP A 205 -3.58 11.87 -18.03
N PHE A 206 -4.01 11.65 -16.79
CA PHE A 206 -4.11 12.64 -15.73
C PHE A 206 -3.19 12.28 -14.56
N THR A 207 -2.55 13.28 -13.95
CA THR A 207 -1.73 13.07 -12.75
C THR A 207 -2.30 13.79 -11.53
N THR A 208 -2.19 13.17 -10.35
CA THR A 208 -2.55 13.77 -9.06
C THR A 208 -1.33 14.21 -8.25
N LYS A 209 -0.14 13.73 -8.62
CA LYS A 209 1.12 13.97 -7.91
C LYS A 209 1.77 15.31 -8.28
N ILE A 210 1.74 15.67 -9.57
CA ILE A 210 2.40 16.89 -10.04
C ILE A 210 1.40 17.89 -10.63
N ASN A 211 1.43 19.11 -10.12
CA ASN A 211 0.63 20.23 -10.62
C ASN A 211 1.31 20.94 -11.81
N THR A 212 1.64 20.19 -12.86
CA THR A 212 2.22 20.73 -14.11
C THR A 212 1.71 20.00 -15.34
N ILE A 213 1.84 20.61 -16.51
CA ILE A 213 1.52 19.96 -17.80
C ILE A 213 2.79 19.31 -18.32
N LEU A 214 2.82 17.98 -18.33
CA LEU A 214 3.95 17.22 -18.83
C LEU A 214 3.82 16.99 -20.33
N VAL A 215 4.96 17.06 -21.02
CA VAL A 215 5.14 16.66 -22.42
C VAL A 215 6.37 15.75 -22.55
N PRO A 216 6.52 14.99 -23.65
CA PRO A 216 7.70 14.16 -23.87
C PRO A 216 8.98 14.99 -23.87
N GLU A 217 10.05 14.42 -23.30
CA GLU A 217 11.34 15.09 -23.17
C GLU A 217 11.91 15.49 -24.53
N ASN A 218 11.86 14.57 -25.49
CA ASN A 218 12.36 14.82 -26.84
C ASN A 218 11.60 15.95 -27.58
N PHE A 219 10.29 16.07 -27.35
CA PHE A 219 9.49 17.17 -27.89
C PHE A 219 9.91 18.51 -27.27
N LEU A 220 10.05 18.57 -25.95
CA LEU A 220 10.38 19.80 -25.26
C LEU A 220 11.78 20.31 -25.63
N GLU A 221 12.75 19.39 -25.79
CA GLU A 221 14.09 19.71 -26.25
C GLU A 221 14.09 20.32 -27.66
N TRP A 222 13.43 19.64 -28.61
CA TRP A 222 13.28 20.15 -29.97
C TRP A 222 12.56 21.50 -30.00
N ALA A 223 11.48 21.66 -29.23
CA ALA A 223 10.70 22.88 -29.20
C ALA A 223 11.48 24.05 -28.56
N ASN A 224 12.26 23.79 -27.51
CA ASN A 224 13.15 24.79 -26.92
C ASN A 224 14.23 25.24 -27.92
N GLN A 225 14.83 24.32 -28.67
CA GLN A 225 15.80 24.66 -29.72
C GLN A 225 15.14 25.45 -30.87
N THR A 226 13.91 25.11 -31.24
CA THR A 226 13.20 25.73 -32.37
C THR A 226 12.67 27.13 -32.03
N TYR A 227 12.01 27.29 -30.87
CA TYR A 227 11.32 28.53 -30.51
C TYR A 227 12.10 29.40 -29.52
N ALA A 228 13.18 28.90 -28.91
CA ALA A 228 13.99 29.63 -27.93
C ALA A 228 15.49 29.22 -27.91
N PRO A 229 16.21 29.22 -29.06
CA PRO A 229 17.56 28.65 -29.19
C PRO A 229 18.64 29.28 -28.29
N GLN A 230 18.44 30.51 -27.82
CA GLN A 230 19.43 31.24 -27.00
C GLN A 230 19.19 31.14 -25.49
N LYS A 231 18.20 30.35 -25.05
CA LYS A 231 17.88 30.19 -23.63
C LYS A 231 18.27 28.81 -23.16
N ASN A 232 19.41 28.72 -22.47
CA ASN A 232 19.69 27.57 -21.61
C ASN A 232 19.41 27.98 -20.16
N THR A 233 18.71 27.15 -19.42
CA THR A 233 18.35 27.45 -18.02
C THR A 233 18.56 26.23 -17.17
N GLU A 234 19.19 26.43 -16.03
CA GLU A 234 19.30 25.43 -14.97
C GLU A 234 17.91 25.02 -14.44
N PRO A 235 17.76 23.78 -13.98
CA PRO A 235 16.48 23.26 -13.52
C PRO A 235 16.08 23.93 -12.19
N SER A 236 14.85 24.45 -12.12
CA SER A 236 14.29 25.00 -10.86
C SER A 236 13.62 23.94 -9.98
N ARG A 237 13.41 22.74 -10.52
CA ARG A 237 12.69 21.63 -9.89
C ARG A 237 13.39 20.31 -10.22
N ILE A 238 13.41 19.40 -9.27
CA ILE A 238 13.95 18.05 -9.43
C ILE A 238 12.97 17.01 -8.91
N VAL A 239 12.99 15.83 -9.50
CA VAL A 239 12.23 14.66 -9.06
C VAL A 239 13.19 13.64 -8.49
N VAL A 240 12.91 13.13 -7.30
CA VAL A 240 13.75 12.16 -6.60
C VAL A 240 12.95 10.89 -6.39
N GLU A 241 13.49 9.77 -6.87
CA GLU A 241 13.01 8.44 -6.52
C GLU A 241 13.67 8.01 -5.20
N THR A 242 12.87 7.70 -4.19
CA THR A 242 13.38 7.19 -2.92
C THR A 242 13.32 5.65 -2.88
N LYS A 243 14.32 5.03 -2.23
CA LYS A 243 14.39 3.57 -2.09
C LYS A 243 13.24 3.00 -1.24
N SER A 244 12.71 3.79 -0.31
CA SER A 244 11.57 3.42 0.53
C SER A 244 10.58 4.58 0.68
N GLN A 245 9.30 4.24 0.77
CA GLN A 245 8.24 5.19 1.14
C GLN A 245 8.47 5.68 2.57
N GLY A 246 8.53 7.00 2.77
CA GLY A 246 8.59 7.61 4.10
C GLY A 246 9.93 7.40 4.83
N ASP A 247 11.06 7.38 4.12
CA ASP A 247 12.38 7.37 4.77
C ASP A 247 12.57 8.68 5.59
N GLU A 248 12.70 8.55 6.91
CA GLU A 248 12.89 9.67 7.84
C GLU A 248 14.13 10.50 7.49
N ASN A 249 15.17 9.86 6.93
CA ASN A 249 16.38 10.53 6.50
C ASN A 249 16.13 11.45 5.30
N ALA A 250 15.20 11.08 4.41
CA ALA A 250 14.85 11.91 3.26
C ALA A 250 14.15 13.19 3.71
N SER A 251 13.12 13.08 4.56
CA SER A 251 12.40 14.25 5.10
C SER A 251 13.35 15.18 5.86
N THR A 252 14.18 14.64 6.75
CA THR A 252 15.14 15.42 7.53
C THR A 252 16.16 16.11 6.64
N TYR A 253 16.68 15.42 5.61
CA TYR A 253 17.63 16.00 4.66
C TYR A 253 16.99 17.14 3.86
N PHE A 254 15.79 16.96 3.33
CA PHE A 254 15.13 17.98 2.54
C PHE A 254 14.77 19.23 3.36
N GLU A 255 14.40 19.05 4.63
CA GLU A 255 14.19 20.14 5.58
C GLU A 255 15.50 20.90 5.89
N GLN A 256 16.59 20.18 6.15
CA GLN A 256 17.92 20.77 6.37
C GLN A 256 18.40 21.59 5.17
N GLN A 257 18.17 21.09 3.95
CA GLN A 257 18.51 21.77 2.70
C GLN A 257 17.52 22.88 2.31
N ASN A 258 16.48 23.13 3.13
CA ASN A 258 15.43 24.13 2.87
C ASN A 258 14.74 23.98 1.51
N TYR A 259 14.56 22.76 1.03
CA TYR A 259 13.80 22.52 -0.20
C TYR A 259 12.30 22.71 0.05
N ASP A 260 11.61 23.28 -0.94
CA ASP A 260 10.16 23.40 -0.92
C ASP A 260 9.53 22.17 -1.57
N ILE A 261 8.90 21.35 -0.74
CA ILE A 261 8.36 20.05 -1.12
C ILE A 261 6.85 20.15 -1.13
N ASN A 262 6.19 19.45 -2.05
CA ASN A 262 4.74 19.34 -2.03
C ASN A 262 4.31 18.55 -0.77
N LYS A 263 4.03 19.26 0.33
CA LYS A 263 3.85 18.71 1.69
C LYS A 263 2.73 17.66 1.78
N ASP A 264 1.77 17.71 0.86
CA ASP A 264 0.65 16.78 0.81
C ASP A 264 1.10 15.37 0.38
N GLU A 265 2.16 15.25 -0.43
CA GLU A 265 2.73 13.95 -0.81
C GLU A 265 3.52 13.30 0.33
N LEU A 266 4.31 14.09 1.07
CA LEU A 266 5.04 13.57 2.24
C LEU A 266 4.11 13.13 3.36
N LYS A 267 3.05 13.91 3.65
CA LYS A 267 2.07 13.56 4.69
C LYS A 267 1.31 12.27 4.38
N ASN A 268 0.98 12.03 3.11
CA ASN A 268 0.34 10.78 2.70
C ASN A 268 1.30 9.58 2.91
N ASN A 269 2.59 9.77 2.59
CA ASN A 269 3.61 8.74 2.82
C ASN A 269 3.83 8.43 4.31
N GLU A 270 3.87 9.46 5.17
CA GLU A 270 3.94 9.31 6.63
C GLU A 270 2.71 8.57 7.18
N LEU A 271 1.51 8.91 6.71
CA LEU A 271 0.28 8.25 7.12
C LEU A 271 0.28 6.76 6.77
N THR A 272 0.71 6.39 5.56
CA THR A 272 0.88 4.99 5.15
C THR A 272 1.86 4.25 6.05
N TYR A 273 2.99 4.88 6.40
CA TYR A 273 3.98 4.29 7.30
C TYR A 273 3.40 4.03 8.70
N TYR A 274 2.73 5.02 9.31
CA TYR A 274 2.11 4.85 10.62
C TYR A 274 0.99 3.81 10.61
N LEU A 275 0.22 3.70 9.53
CA LEU A 275 -0.77 2.63 9.36
C LEU A 275 -0.10 1.25 9.30
N LYS A 276 0.96 1.09 8.50
CA LYS A 276 1.73 -0.17 8.41
C LYS A 276 2.28 -0.57 9.79
N LEU A 277 2.84 0.36 10.55
CA LEU A 277 3.32 0.12 11.91
C LEU A 277 2.20 -0.30 12.87
N ALA A 278 1.07 0.44 12.87
CA ALA A 278 -0.05 0.16 13.74
C ALA A 278 -0.61 -1.26 13.51
N PHE A 279 -0.83 -1.64 12.24
CA PHE A 279 -1.31 -2.99 11.90
C PHE A 279 -0.29 -4.08 12.24
N SER A 280 1.01 -3.82 12.04
CA SER A 280 2.08 -4.75 12.45
C SER A 280 2.05 -5.02 13.97
N LEU A 281 1.83 -3.98 14.77
CA LEU A 281 1.72 -4.09 16.22
C LEU A 281 0.47 -4.90 16.63
N VAL A 282 -0.67 -4.66 15.97
CA VAL A 282 -1.90 -5.44 16.21
C VAL A 282 -1.72 -6.91 15.84
N LEU A 283 -1.06 -7.21 14.72
CA LEU A 283 -0.72 -8.59 14.32
C LEU A 283 0.15 -9.28 15.38
N PHE A 284 1.16 -8.58 15.90
CA PHE A 284 2.02 -9.10 16.96
C PHE A 284 1.23 -9.41 18.24
N ILE A 285 0.32 -8.53 18.66
CA ILE A 285 -0.57 -8.77 19.80
C ILE A 285 -1.47 -9.99 19.55
N GLY A 286 -2.04 -10.12 18.35
CA GLY A 286 -2.86 -11.27 17.96
C GLY A 286 -2.10 -12.60 18.10
N LEU A 287 -0.84 -12.64 17.66
CA LEU A 287 0.05 -13.80 17.80
C LEU A 287 0.28 -14.18 19.27
N ILE A 288 0.54 -13.19 20.13
CA ILE A 288 0.73 -13.41 21.58
C ILE A 288 -0.53 -14.01 22.20
N ILE A 289 -1.71 -13.50 21.86
CA ILE A 289 -2.98 -13.98 22.39
C ILE A 289 -3.22 -15.44 21.99
N VAL A 290 -3.00 -15.80 20.72
CA VAL A 290 -3.13 -17.19 20.26
C VAL A 290 -2.15 -18.11 21.00
N PHE A 291 -0.89 -17.69 21.13
CA PHE A 291 0.12 -18.46 21.86
C PHE A 291 -0.26 -18.66 23.33
N ALA A 292 -0.71 -17.59 24.01
CA ALA A 292 -1.18 -17.65 25.40
C ALA A 292 -2.40 -18.56 25.56
N ALA A 293 -3.35 -18.53 24.62
CA ALA A 293 -4.51 -19.42 24.64
C ALA A 293 -4.06 -20.89 24.59
N ILE A 294 -3.14 -21.24 23.70
CA ILE A 294 -2.62 -22.61 23.61
C ILE A 294 -1.83 -23.01 24.85
N TRP A 295 -1.08 -22.08 25.42
CA TRP A 295 -0.39 -22.33 26.69
C TRP A 295 -1.38 -22.70 27.80
N LEU A 296 -2.51 -22.00 27.89
CA LEU A 296 -3.60 -22.35 28.81
C LEU A 296 -4.16 -23.76 28.53
N MET A 297 -4.32 -24.13 27.26
CA MET A 297 -4.77 -25.48 26.87
C MET A 297 -3.76 -26.56 27.29
N ILE A 298 -2.47 -26.33 27.05
CA ILE A 298 -1.38 -27.24 27.46
C ILE A 298 -1.43 -27.45 28.98
N ILE A 299 -1.45 -26.37 29.77
CA ILE A 299 -1.52 -26.44 31.23
C ILE A 299 -2.77 -27.22 31.66
N ASN A 300 -3.91 -26.97 31.03
CA ASN A 300 -5.14 -27.66 31.38
C ASN A 300 -5.02 -29.18 31.18
N PHE A 301 -4.46 -29.63 30.05
CA PHE A 301 -4.24 -31.05 29.82
C PHE A 301 -3.16 -31.64 30.73
N GLN A 302 -2.08 -30.92 31.04
CA GLN A 302 -1.08 -31.37 32.01
C GLN A 302 -1.69 -31.59 33.40
N LEU A 303 -2.46 -30.61 33.91
CA LEU A 303 -3.17 -30.73 35.18
C LEU A 303 -4.14 -31.92 35.19
N MET A 304 -4.77 -32.17 34.05
CA MET A 304 -5.68 -33.29 33.90
C MET A 304 -4.97 -34.65 33.91
N ILE A 305 -3.80 -34.74 33.26
CA ILE A 305 -2.95 -35.94 33.31
C ILE A 305 -2.46 -36.14 34.75
N GLU A 306 -2.00 -35.10 35.44
CA GLU A 306 -1.53 -35.17 36.82
C GLU A 306 -2.62 -35.66 37.79
N LYS A 307 -3.85 -35.12 37.67
CA LYS A 307 -5.01 -35.57 38.46
C LYS A 307 -5.37 -37.05 38.23
N ASN A 308 -5.05 -37.59 37.06
CA ASN A 308 -5.32 -38.98 36.68
C ASN A 308 -4.02 -39.80 36.58
N LYS A 309 -2.96 -39.39 37.28
CA LYS A 309 -1.63 -39.99 37.21
C LYS A 309 -1.64 -41.50 37.46
N HIS A 310 -2.32 -41.97 38.50
CA HIS A 310 -2.40 -43.40 38.83
C HIS A 310 -3.00 -44.21 37.68
N LYS A 311 -4.16 -43.78 37.14
CA LYS A 311 -4.80 -44.44 36.00
C LYS A 311 -3.95 -44.40 34.74
N THR A 312 -3.19 -43.32 34.53
CA THR A 312 -2.27 -43.18 33.40
C THR A 312 -1.09 -44.16 33.53
N LYS A 313 -0.57 -44.34 34.75
CA LYS A 313 0.49 -45.32 35.07
C LYS A 313 -0.02 -46.75 34.93
N ASP A 314 -1.22 -47.05 35.43
CA ASP A 314 -1.83 -48.38 35.29
C ASP A 314 -2.02 -48.75 33.81
N LEU A 315 -2.53 -47.83 32.99
CA LEU A 315 -2.66 -48.05 31.55
C LEU A 315 -1.30 -48.27 30.89
N PHE A 316 -0.25 -47.54 31.28
CA PHE A 316 1.10 -47.78 30.78
C PHE A 316 1.63 -49.17 31.16
N LEU A 317 1.45 -49.60 32.42
CA LEU A 317 1.86 -50.92 32.91
C LEU A 317 1.11 -52.08 32.22
N ILE A 318 -0.13 -51.86 31.80
CA ILE A 318 -0.93 -52.83 31.03
C ILE A 318 -0.46 -52.91 29.55
N GLY A 319 0.55 -52.13 29.15
CA GLY A 319 1.22 -52.22 27.85
C GLY A 319 0.85 -51.14 26.84
N TYR A 320 0.19 -50.05 27.25
CA TYR A 320 -0.10 -48.92 26.35
C TYR A 320 1.16 -48.09 26.09
N ASN A 321 1.40 -47.77 24.81
CA ASN A 321 2.47 -46.85 24.44
C ASN A 321 2.11 -45.39 24.80
N ILE A 322 3.09 -44.56 25.14
CA ILE A 322 2.97 -43.11 25.42
C ILE A 322 2.17 -42.39 24.33
N ASN A 323 2.40 -42.71 23.06
CA ASN A 323 1.66 -42.11 21.95
C ASN A 323 0.16 -42.47 21.95
N GLN A 324 -0.19 -43.67 22.43
CA GLN A 324 -1.59 -44.09 22.54
C GLN A 324 -2.28 -43.39 23.71
N LEU A 325 -1.55 -43.15 24.80
CA LEU A 325 -2.02 -42.38 25.96
C LEU A 325 -2.22 -40.89 25.62
N ALA A 326 -1.35 -40.31 24.78
CA ALA A 326 -1.44 -38.90 24.34
C ALA A 326 -2.55 -38.65 23.32
N ARG A 327 -2.88 -39.64 22.47
CA ARG A 327 -3.79 -39.51 21.33
C ARG A 327 -5.14 -38.82 21.62
N PRO A 328 -5.89 -39.16 22.69
CA PRO A 328 -7.17 -38.51 22.95
C PRO A 328 -7.01 -37.04 23.32
N TYR A 329 -6.00 -36.67 24.11
CA TYR A 329 -5.70 -35.27 24.43
C TYR A 329 -5.37 -34.45 23.17
N LEU A 330 -4.55 -35.03 22.29
CA LEU A 330 -4.20 -34.40 21.00
C LEU A 330 -5.41 -34.26 20.09
N LYS A 331 -6.30 -35.28 20.05
CA LYS A 331 -7.55 -35.23 19.28
C LYS A 331 -8.45 -34.10 19.76
N PHE A 332 -8.67 -33.96 21.07
CA PHE A 332 -9.46 -32.85 21.61
C PHE A 332 -8.80 -31.50 21.33
N SER A 333 -7.49 -31.39 21.50
CA SER A 333 -6.77 -30.16 21.21
C SER A 333 -6.98 -29.67 19.79
N ILE A 334 -6.76 -30.54 18.78
CA ILE A 334 -6.88 -30.12 17.38
C ILE A 334 -8.32 -29.78 17.03
N ILE A 335 -9.30 -30.51 17.58
CA ILE A 335 -10.72 -30.23 17.38
C ILE A 335 -11.06 -28.84 17.91
N PHE A 336 -10.72 -28.52 19.15
CA PHE A 336 -11.06 -27.21 19.73
C PHE A 336 -10.31 -26.07 19.03
N MET A 337 -9.05 -26.28 18.66
CA MET A 337 -8.27 -25.28 17.94
C MET A 337 -8.85 -25.00 16.54
N LEU A 338 -9.21 -26.06 15.79
CA LEU A 338 -9.86 -25.92 14.49
C LEU A 338 -11.24 -25.27 14.60
N ILE A 339 -12.05 -25.64 15.60
CA ILE A 339 -13.36 -25.01 15.83
C ILE A 339 -13.19 -23.52 16.10
N SER A 340 -12.27 -23.14 17.00
CA SER A 340 -12.00 -21.72 17.28
C SER A 340 -11.54 -20.95 16.05
N TYR A 341 -10.65 -21.54 15.26
CA TYR A 341 -10.17 -20.94 14.01
C TYR A 341 -11.31 -20.81 12.98
N LEU A 342 -12.10 -21.86 12.76
CA LEU A 342 -13.23 -21.83 11.82
C LEU A 342 -14.34 -20.85 12.24
N ILE A 343 -14.56 -20.64 13.54
CA ILE A 343 -15.51 -19.63 14.06
C ILE A 343 -14.98 -18.21 13.84
N SER A 344 -13.66 -18.00 13.88
CA SER A 344 -13.08 -16.67 13.66
C SER A 344 -13.29 -16.16 12.22
N ILE A 345 -13.29 -17.04 11.22
CA ILE A 345 -13.45 -16.68 9.80
C ILE A 345 -14.77 -15.92 9.50
N PRO A 346 -15.97 -16.45 9.82
CA PRO A 346 -17.22 -15.73 9.55
C PRO A 346 -17.33 -14.43 10.36
N LEU A 347 -16.76 -14.36 11.57
CA LEU A 347 -16.69 -13.12 12.34
C LEU A 347 -15.87 -12.04 11.61
N VAL A 348 -14.76 -12.43 10.99
CA VAL A 348 -13.93 -11.52 10.19
C VAL A 348 -14.71 -11.03 8.97
N TYR A 349 -15.38 -11.92 8.23
CA TYR A 349 -16.18 -11.52 7.08
C TYR A 349 -17.29 -10.54 7.47
N PHE A 350 -17.98 -10.80 8.58
CA PHE A 350 -19.02 -9.90 9.10
C PHE A 350 -18.48 -8.50 9.42
N VAL A 351 -17.31 -8.42 10.07
CA VAL A 351 -16.70 -7.13 10.41
C VAL A 351 -16.14 -6.42 9.18
N LEU A 352 -15.53 -7.15 8.24
CA LEU A 352 -15.06 -6.59 6.99
C LEU A 352 -16.19 -6.00 6.16
N ASP A 353 -17.36 -6.63 6.15
CA ASP A 353 -18.55 -6.12 5.46
C ASP A 353 -19.02 -4.79 6.05
N ILE A 354 -19.10 -4.69 7.39
CA ILE A 354 -19.42 -3.44 8.09
C ILE A 354 -18.38 -2.35 7.78
N ILE A 355 -17.10 -2.70 7.73
CA ILE A 355 -16.05 -1.73 7.40
C ILE A 355 -16.19 -1.27 5.95
N LYS A 356 -16.43 -2.18 5.00
CA LYS A 356 -16.63 -1.86 3.58
C LYS A 356 -17.83 -0.95 3.37
N GLU A 357 -18.94 -1.21 4.06
CA GLU A 357 -20.15 -0.37 4.00
C GLU A 357 -19.84 1.07 4.46
N LYS A 358 -19.09 1.23 5.56
CA LYS A 358 -18.78 2.56 6.13
C LYS A 358 -17.68 3.32 5.40
N VAL A 359 -16.66 2.63 4.90
CA VAL A 359 -15.49 3.25 4.27
C VAL A 359 -15.69 3.43 2.76
N GLY A 360 -16.69 2.76 2.16
CA GLY A 360 -17.06 2.93 0.76
C GLY A 360 -15.99 2.44 -0.21
N LYS A 361 -15.99 2.99 -1.44
CA LYS A 361 -15.09 2.59 -2.56
C LYS A 361 -13.59 2.74 -2.26
N PHE A 362 -13.20 3.41 -1.17
CA PHE A 362 -11.80 3.46 -0.72
C PHE A 362 -11.25 2.09 -0.31
N MET A 363 -12.13 1.11 -0.04
CA MET A 363 -11.78 -0.28 0.27
C MET A 363 -12.02 -1.24 -0.92
N ALA A 364 -12.19 -0.74 -2.15
CA ALA A 364 -12.45 -1.59 -3.31
C ALA A 364 -11.13 -1.99 -4.00
N THR A 365 -10.42 -2.98 -3.45
CA THR A 365 -9.35 -3.66 -4.19
C THR A 365 -9.92 -4.70 -5.15
N GLU A 366 -9.40 -4.74 -6.39
CA GLU A 366 -9.82 -5.73 -7.40
C GLU A 366 -9.49 -7.18 -7.00
N THR A 367 -8.48 -7.36 -6.14
CA THR A 367 -8.05 -8.66 -5.60
C THR A 367 -7.99 -8.61 -4.07
N SER A 368 -8.81 -9.42 -3.40
CA SER A 368 -8.75 -9.55 -1.95
C SER A 368 -7.82 -10.69 -1.54
N HIS A 369 -6.86 -10.42 -0.67
CA HIS A 369 -5.89 -11.38 -0.14
C HIS A 369 -6.41 -12.17 1.07
N VAL A 370 -7.72 -12.13 1.34
CA VAL A 370 -8.35 -12.86 2.46
C VAL A 370 -7.98 -14.35 2.47
N TRP A 371 -7.95 -15.01 1.31
CA TRP A 371 -7.61 -16.43 1.22
C TRP A 371 -6.15 -16.72 1.58
N GLU A 372 -5.23 -15.81 1.26
CA GLU A 372 -3.82 -15.93 1.63
C GLU A 372 -3.64 -15.81 3.15
N VAL A 373 -4.34 -14.86 3.76
CA VAL A 373 -4.32 -14.64 5.23
C VAL A 373 -4.95 -15.81 5.97
N ILE A 374 -6.08 -16.33 5.46
CA ILE A 374 -6.69 -17.57 5.98
C ILE A 374 -5.67 -18.71 5.88
N GLY A 375 -5.04 -18.92 4.72
CA GLY A 375 -4.00 -19.93 4.54
C GLY A 375 -2.85 -19.82 5.56
N PHE A 376 -2.36 -18.60 5.80
CA PHE A 376 -1.35 -18.33 6.82
C PHE A 376 -1.82 -18.66 8.24
N GLY A 377 -3.07 -18.32 8.57
CA GLY A 377 -3.70 -18.70 9.83
C GLY A 377 -3.77 -20.22 10.03
N LEU A 378 -4.03 -20.98 8.97
CA LEU A 378 -4.02 -22.46 9.01
C LEU A 378 -2.61 -22.99 9.29
N ILE A 379 -1.57 -22.40 8.71
CA ILE A 379 -0.16 -22.75 8.98
C ILE A 379 0.14 -22.54 10.47
N ILE A 380 -0.29 -21.42 11.04
CA ILE A 380 -0.15 -21.13 12.48
C ILE A 380 -0.81 -22.23 13.32
N VAL A 381 -2.05 -22.63 13.00
CA VAL A 381 -2.75 -23.75 13.66
C VAL A 381 -1.94 -25.05 13.61
N ILE A 382 -1.34 -25.38 12.46
CA ILE A 382 -0.51 -26.59 12.30
C ILE A 382 0.75 -26.53 13.16
N ILE A 383 1.48 -25.41 13.15
CA ILE A 383 2.68 -25.21 13.96
C ILE A 383 2.35 -25.38 15.44
N LEU A 384 1.27 -24.75 15.89
CA LEU A 384 0.82 -24.80 17.28
C LEU A 384 0.36 -26.20 17.69
N PHE A 385 -0.24 -26.96 16.78
CA PHE A 385 -0.56 -28.37 17.02
C PHE A 385 0.70 -29.21 17.23
N ILE A 386 1.74 -28.99 16.42
CA ILE A 386 3.03 -29.70 16.55
C ILE A 386 3.68 -29.39 17.91
N ILE A 387 3.72 -28.11 18.31
CA ILE A 387 4.23 -27.69 19.62
C ILE A 387 3.47 -28.39 20.74
N ASN A 388 2.13 -28.36 20.68
CA ASN A 388 1.30 -29.02 21.69
C ASN A 388 1.53 -30.53 21.74
N LYS A 389 1.69 -31.18 20.57
CA LYS A 389 2.02 -32.61 20.47
C LYS A 389 3.32 -32.96 21.19
N ILE A 390 4.37 -32.18 20.98
CA ILE A 390 5.67 -32.40 21.61
C ILE A 390 5.53 -32.28 23.14
N ILE A 391 4.94 -31.20 23.63
CA ILE A 391 4.84 -30.91 25.07
C ILE A 391 4.00 -31.96 25.79
N LEU A 392 2.82 -32.31 25.28
CA LEU A 392 1.95 -33.30 25.93
C LEU A 392 2.57 -34.70 25.97
N THR A 393 3.26 -35.10 24.90
CA THR A 393 3.95 -36.40 24.84
C THR A 393 5.06 -36.46 25.88
N GLN A 394 5.83 -35.38 26.05
CA GLN A 394 6.85 -35.27 27.08
C GLN A 394 6.26 -35.30 28.50
N SER A 395 5.14 -34.61 28.73
CA SER A 395 4.46 -34.62 30.04
C SER A 395 3.98 -36.02 30.43
N ILE A 396 3.38 -36.76 29.49
CA ILE A 396 2.94 -38.15 29.74
C ILE A 396 4.13 -39.07 29.98
N LYS A 397 5.20 -38.93 29.19
CA LYS A 397 6.44 -39.69 29.37
C LYS A 397 7.01 -39.51 30.78
N LYS A 398 7.06 -38.25 31.27
CA LYS A 398 7.55 -37.92 32.61
C LYS A 398 6.71 -38.56 33.72
N ILE A 399 5.39 -38.70 33.51
CA ILE A 399 4.49 -39.27 34.51
C ILE A 399 4.49 -40.81 34.47
N ALA A 400 4.59 -41.41 33.29
CA ALA A 400 4.60 -42.86 33.09
C ALA A 400 5.91 -43.52 33.55
N LEU A 401 7.05 -42.85 33.39
CA LEU A 401 8.38 -43.37 33.74
C LEU A 401 8.84 -42.99 35.16
N LYS A 402 8.02 -42.27 35.94
CA LYS A 402 8.37 -41.88 37.31
C LYS A 402 7.88 -42.96 38.27
N ASP A 403 8.84 -43.57 38.97
CA ASP A 403 8.62 -44.60 40.00
C ASP A 403 7.68 -44.11 41.12
#